data_AF-A0A6G8Q5V1-F1
#
_entry.id   AF-A0A6G8Q5V1-F1
#
_cell.length_a   1.000
_cell.length_b   1.000
_cell.length_c   1.000
_cell.angle_alpha   90.00
_cell.angle_beta   90.00
_cell.angle_gamma   90.00
#
_symmetry.space_group_name_H-M   'P 1'
#
loop_
_entity.id
_entity.type
_entity.pdbx_description
1 polymer ?
#
loop_
_entity_poly.entity_id
_entity_poly.type
_entity_poly.pdbx_seq_one_letter_code
_entity_poly.pdbx_strand_id
1 'polypeptide(L)'
;MDLLMVRDRATGRFLYAERLERRQGETSWEYVRRSVRREAHIRDRFSSETQQVIMGWGAGSVEDFLKSYPEYGPTDGEADGRSEPEGETIDR
;
A
#
# COMPACT_ATOMS: atom_id res chain seq x y z
N MET A 1 -13.32 -2.59 -9.28
CA MET A 1 -12.31 -1.60 -8.89
C MET A 1 -11.16 -2.38 -8.32
N ASP A 2 -9.92 -2.01 -8.66
CA ASP A 2 -8.74 -2.69 -8.16
C ASP A 2 -7.82 -1.69 -7.45
N LEU A 3 -6.86 -2.21 -6.70
CA LEU A 3 -5.92 -1.42 -5.92
C LEU A 3 -4.48 -1.83 -6.26
N LEU A 4 -3.62 -0.85 -6.53
CA LEU A 4 -2.18 -1.04 -6.64
C LEU A 4 -1.53 -0.45 -5.39
N MET A 5 -0.77 -1.27 -4.68
CA MET A 5 -0.22 -0.91 -3.38
C MET A 5 1.29 -1.16 -3.32
N VAL A 6 1.97 -0.45 -2.43
CA VAL A 6 3.34 -0.76 -2.02
C VAL A 6 3.37 -0.93 -0.52
N ARG A 7 3.86 -2.09 -0.08
CA ARG A 7 4.07 -2.45 1.33
C ARG A 7 5.57 -2.50 1.61
N ASP A 8 5.98 -1.91 2.72
CA ASP A 8 7.30 -2.18 3.30
C ASP A 8 7.24 -3.50 4.07
N ARG A 9 8.06 -4.47 3.70
CA ARG A 9 8.05 -5.81 4.30
C ARG A 9 8.60 -5.84 5.71
N ALA A 10 9.49 -4.92 6.06
CA ALA A 10 10.09 -4.86 7.39
C ALA A 10 9.04 -4.45 8.43
N THR A 11 8.38 -3.32 8.22
CA THR A 11 7.40 -2.76 9.17
C THR A 11 5.96 -3.24 8.92
N GLY A 12 5.70 -3.80 7.74
CA GLY A 12 4.36 -4.13 7.27
C GLY A 12 3.48 -2.93 6.92
N ARG A 13 4.04 -1.72 6.92
CA ARG A 13 3.31 -0.49 6.58
C ARG A 13 3.09 -0.38 5.07
N PHE A 14 1.92 0.14 4.69
CA PHE A 14 1.64 0.52 3.31
C PHE A 14 2.18 1.92 3.04
N LEU A 15 3.13 2.02 2.11
CA LEU A 15 3.79 3.27 1.72
C LEU A 15 3.01 4.00 0.61
N TYR A 16 2.23 3.25 -0.16
CA TYR A 16 1.52 3.76 -1.33
C TYR A 16 0.26 2.94 -1.60
N ALA A 17 -0.81 3.62 -2.02
CA ALA A 17 -2.01 3.00 -2.54
C ALA A 17 -2.59 3.87 -3.66
N GLU A 18 -2.91 3.25 -4.79
CA GLU A 18 -3.54 3.86 -5.94
C GLU A 18 -4.74 3.01 -6.37
N ARG A 19 -5.90 3.65 -6.49
CA ARG A 19 -7.09 3.02 -7.07
C ARG A 19 -6.97 2.94 -8.58
N LEU A 20 -7.17 1.75 -9.12
CA LEU A 20 -7.27 1.49 -10.53
C LEU A 20 -8.75 1.30 -10.89
N GLU A 21 -9.31 2.35 -11.49
CA GLU A 21 -10.68 2.36 -12.00
C GLU A 21 -10.70 2.13 -13.50
N ARG A 22 -11.75 1.45 -13.98
CA ARG A 22 -12.01 1.35 -15.41
C ARG A 22 -12.48 2.70 -15.93
N ARG A 23 -11.92 3.11 -17.07
CA ARG A 23 -12.36 4.31 -17.79
C ARG A 23 -13.62 4.00 -18.59
N GLN A 24 -14.45 5.01 -18.83
CA GLN A 24 -15.64 4.84 -19.66
C GLN A 24 -15.24 4.36 -21.07
N GLY A 25 -15.86 3.29 -21.56
CA GLY A 25 -15.56 2.70 -22.86
C GLY A 25 -14.27 1.87 -22.94
N GLU A 26 -13.51 1.75 -21.84
CA GLU A 26 -12.29 0.94 -21.80
C GLU A 26 -12.63 -0.56 -21.86
N THR A 27 -12.02 -1.26 -22.81
CA THR A 27 -12.16 -2.73 -22.88
C THR A 27 -11.40 -3.41 -21.74
N SER A 28 -11.78 -4.64 -21.41
CA SER A 28 -11.06 -5.41 -20.39
C SER A 28 -9.55 -5.55 -20.69
N TRP A 29 -9.17 -5.69 -21.96
CA TRP A 29 -7.76 -5.83 -22.34
C TRP A 29 -6.97 -4.52 -22.25
N GLU A 30 -7.58 -3.39 -22.61
CA GLU A 30 -6.96 -2.06 -22.42
C GLU A 30 -6.73 -1.76 -20.95
N TYR A 31 -7.72 -2.07 -20.11
CA TYR A 31 -7.61 -1.98 -18.67
C TYR A 31 -6.43 -2.79 -18.14
N VAL A 32 -6.35 -4.09 -18.47
CA VAL A 32 -5.25 -4.96 -18.02
C VAL A 32 -3.89 -4.43 -18.46
N ARG A 33 -3.74 -4.03 -19.74
CA ARG A 33 -2.46 -3.48 -20.23
C ARG A 33 -2.07 -2.20 -19.50
N ARG A 34 -3.03 -1.31 -19.21
CA ARG A 34 -2.77 -0.07 -18.46
C ARG A 34 -2.35 -0.37 -17.03
N SER A 35 -3.05 -1.29 -16.35
CA SER A 35 -2.72 -1.70 -14.99
C SER A 35 -1.33 -2.33 -14.90
N VAL A 36 -0.97 -3.23 -15.82
CA VAL A 36 0.38 -3.84 -15.87
C VAL A 36 1.47 -2.81 -16.14
N ARG A 37 1.25 -1.87 -17.07
CA ARG A 37 2.22 -0.77 -17.29
C ARG A 37 2.37 0.12 -16.07
N ARG A 38 1.26 0.39 -15.36
CA ARG A 38 1.28 1.20 -14.15
C ARG A 38 2.02 0.47 -13.02
N GLU A 39 1.75 -0.82 -12.84
CA GLU A 39 2.48 -1.69 -11.91
C GLU A 39 3.98 -1.69 -12.19
N ALA A 40 4.39 -1.84 -13.46
CA ALA A 40 5.80 -1.80 -13.85
C ALA A 40 6.46 -0.45 -13.49
N HIS A 41 5.77 0.66 -13.73
CA HIS A 41 6.24 1.99 -13.34
C HIS A 41 6.35 2.16 -11.82
N ILE A 42 5.38 1.64 -11.05
CA ILE A 42 5.45 1.67 -9.57
C ILE A 42 6.60 0.78 -9.08
N ARG A 43 6.83 -0.39 -9.68
CA ARG A 43 7.96 -1.26 -9.34
C ARG A 43 9.32 -0.61 -9.58
N ASP A 44 9.47 0.14 -10.67
CA ASP A 44 10.69 0.91 -10.95
C ASP A 44 10.92 2.01 -9.90
N ARG A 45 9.85 2.72 -9.52
CA ARG A 45 9.90 3.78 -8.50
C ARG A 45 10.16 3.25 -7.08
N PHE A 46 9.64 2.07 -6.75
CA PHE A 46 9.75 1.43 -5.44
C PHE A 46 10.58 0.14 -5.55
N SER A 47 11.88 0.32 -5.74
CA SER A 47 12.84 -0.74 -6.06
C SER A 47 13.71 -1.19 -4.88
N SER A 48 13.44 -0.71 -3.66
CA SER A 48 14.14 -1.19 -2.44
C SER A 48 13.83 -2.66 -2.18
N GLU A 49 14.79 -3.40 -1.63
CA GLU A 49 14.66 -4.83 -1.30
C GLU A 49 13.53 -5.12 -0.29
N THR A 50 13.23 -4.14 0.58
CA THR A 50 12.14 -4.25 1.56
C THR A 50 10.77 -3.92 0.96
N GLN A 51 10.72 -3.28 -0.21
CA GLN A 51 9.46 -2.83 -0.81
C GLN A 51 8.82 -3.95 -1.64
N GLN A 52 7.51 -4.11 -1.46
CA GLN A 52 6.70 -5.08 -2.16
C GLN A 52 5.54 -4.38 -2.86
N VAL A 53 5.51 -4.49 -4.19
CA VAL A 53 4.37 -4.07 -5.00
C VAL A 53 3.31 -5.17 -5.01
N ILE A 54 2.06 -4.81 -4.72
CA ILE A 54 0.92 -5.73 -4.59
C ILE A 54 -0.24 -5.24 -5.44
N MET A 55 -0.85 -6.15 -6.20
CA MET A 55 -2.11 -5.93 -6.93
C MET A 55 -3.28 -6.54 -6.14
N GLY A 56 -4.11 -5.68 -5.55
CA GLY A 56 -5.37 -6.04 -4.90
C GLY A 56 -6.53 -6.03 -5.90
N TRP A 57 -6.73 -7.14 -6.60
CA TRP A 57 -7.87 -7.30 -7.52
C TRP A 57 -9.20 -7.30 -6.76
N GLY A 58 -10.15 -6.49 -7.20
CA GLY A 58 -11.47 -6.35 -6.57
C GLY A 58 -11.48 -5.55 -5.26
N ALA A 59 -10.32 -5.11 -4.76
CA ALA A 59 -10.23 -4.34 -3.52
C ALA A 59 -10.45 -2.85 -3.77
N GLY A 60 -11.29 -2.22 -2.95
CA GLY A 60 -11.58 -0.79 -3.03
C GLY A 60 -10.67 0.09 -2.16
N SER A 61 -10.09 -0.49 -1.11
CA SER A 61 -9.20 0.17 -0.17
C SER A 61 -8.22 -0.84 0.45
N VAL A 62 -7.21 -0.34 1.17
CA VAL A 62 -6.26 -1.18 1.90
C VAL A 62 -6.98 -1.96 3.00
N GLU A 63 -7.94 -1.35 3.69
CA GLU A 63 -8.74 -2.00 4.73
C GLU A 63 -9.57 -3.15 4.16
N ASP A 64 -10.20 -2.96 3.01
CA ASP A 64 -10.96 -4.03 2.34
C ASP A 64 -10.05 -5.17 1.87
N PHE A 65 -8.85 -4.83 1.36
CA PHE A 65 -7.83 -5.83 1.03
C PHE A 65 -7.40 -6.63 2.26
N LEU A 66 -7.10 -5.96 3.38
CA LEU A 66 -6.62 -6.60 4.61
C LEU A 66 -7.69 -7.46 5.31
N LYS A 67 -8.98 -7.19 5.13
CA LYS A 67 -10.05 -8.11 5.57
C LYS A 67 -9.93 -9.48 4.93
N SER A 68 -9.49 -9.53 3.67
CA SER A 68 -9.36 -10.77 2.90
C SER A 68 -7.98 -11.40 3.03
N TYR A 69 -6.94 -10.57 3.22
CA TYR A 69 -5.53 -10.98 3.29
C TYR A 69 -4.83 -10.36 4.51
N PRO A 70 -5.20 -10.78 5.74
CA PRO A 70 -4.68 -10.18 6.97
C PRO A 70 -3.17 -10.36 7.15
N GLU A 71 -2.56 -11.36 6.51
CA GLU A 71 -1.11 -11.61 6.54
C GLU A 71 -0.26 -10.48 5.95
N TYR A 72 -0.87 -9.57 5.21
CA TYR A 72 -0.23 -8.36 4.69
C TYR A 72 -0.35 -7.16 5.65
N GLY A 73 -0.96 -7.33 6.82
CA GLY A 73 -1.07 -6.28 7.83
C GLY A 73 0.29 -5.86 8.44
N PRO A 74 0.29 -4.87 9.33
CA PRO A 74 1.49 -4.47 10.08
C PRO A 74 2.11 -5.66 10.80
N THR A 75 3.44 -5.75 10.79
CA THR A 75 4.16 -6.74 11.60
C THR A 75 4.35 -6.15 13.00
N ASP A 76 4.15 -6.92 14.07
CA ASP A 76 4.26 -6.45 15.47
C ASP A 76 5.67 -5.98 15.90
N GLY A 77 6.63 -5.91 14.97
CA GLY A 77 7.95 -5.32 15.16
C GLY A 77 8.04 -3.97 14.45
N GLU A 78 8.24 -2.91 15.22
CA GLU A 78 8.47 -1.54 14.74
C GLU A 78 7.25 -0.84 14.12
N ALA A 79 6.16 -0.80 14.89
CA ALA A 79 5.54 0.50 15.07
C ALA A 79 6.60 1.39 15.73
N ASP A 80 7.33 2.18 14.93
CA ASP A 80 8.11 3.34 15.39
C ASP A 80 7.13 4.29 16.08
N GLY A 81 6.79 3.95 17.31
CA GLY A 81 6.28 4.84 18.32
C GLY A 81 7.46 5.68 18.72
N ARG A 82 7.72 6.72 17.93
CA ARG A 82 8.20 7.96 18.51
C ARG A 82 7.18 8.32 19.60
N SER A 83 7.40 7.80 20.80
CA SER A 83 6.84 8.36 22.00
C SER A 83 7.29 9.82 21.98
N GLU A 84 6.37 10.71 21.64
CA GLU A 84 6.52 12.12 21.97
C GLU A 84 6.96 12.17 23.43
N PRO A 85 8.05 12.86 23.80
CA PRO A 85 8.30 13.09 25.20
C PRO A 85 7.12 13.93 25.69
N GLU A 86 6.25 13.32 26.48
CA GLU A 86 5.25 14.05 27.26
C GLU A 86 6.02 15.16 27.98
N GLY A 87 5.66 16.40 27.64
CA GLY A 87 6.27 17.58 28.19
C GLY A 87 6.25 17.49 29.71
N GLU A 88 7.44 17.29 30.27
CA GLU A 88 7.74 17.52 31.66
C GLU A 88 7.47 19.00 31.95
N THR A 89 6.23 19.34 32.32
CA THR A 89 5.93 20.63 32.93
C THR A 89 6.46 20.60 34.36
N ILE A 90 7.73 20.95 34.51
CA ILE A 90 8.24 21.58 35.73
C ILE A 90 7.96 23.08 35.62
N ASP A 91 7.19 23.63 36.54
CA ASP A 91 7.52 24.85 37.31
C ASP A 91 6.46 24.99 38.43
N ARG A 92 6.79 24.81 39.72
CA ARG A 92 7.55 25.63 40.68
C ARG A 92 6.71 26.72 41.36
#